data_AF-A0A2V7S100-F1
#
_entry.id   AF-A0A2V7S100-F1
#
_cell.length_a   1.000
_cell.length_b   1.000
_cell.length_c   1.000
_cell.angle_alpha   90.00
_cell.angle_beta   90.00
_cell.angle_gamma   90.00
#
_symmetry.space_group_name_H-M   'P 1'
#
loop_
_entity.id
_entity.type
_entity.pdbx_description
1 polymer ?
#
loop_
_entity_poly.entity_id
_entity_poly.type
_entity_poly.pdbx_seq_one_letter_code
_entity_poly.pdbx_strand_id
1 'polypeptide(L)'
;MFTVQLGERREVDGETIGEYALHVACAWRIAGPIGILAGSGDLFTPADAEADLESFDWDVAGASWWDARMEEISSLLASGVTVTTFLADSFGGVRLVCTGGIELEIFPNSSPAPHVETEFWRLLRPGQAGDHVVVATTGIELVQPT
;
A
#
# COMPACT_ATOMS: atom_id res chain seq x y z
N MET A 1 -6.78 -3.18 -3.79
CA MET A 1 -5.32 -3.42 -3.61
C MET A 1 -4.61 -2.08 -3.75
N PHE A 2 -3.78 -1.71 -2.78
CA PHE A 2 -3.02 -0.46 -2.78
C PHE A 2 -1.60 -0.73 -3.32
N THR A 3 -1.09 0.11 -4.23
CA THR A 3 0.23 -0.08 -4.85
C THR A 3 1.12 1.12 -4.62
N VAL A 4 2.34 0.88 -4.16
CA VAL A 4 3.38 1.90 -3.98
C VAL A 4 4.54 1.64 -4.95
N GLN A 5 4.87 2.64 -5.75
CA GLN A 5 6.02 2.62 -6.65
C GLN A 5 7.26 3.16 -5.92
N LEU A 6 8.35 2.38 -5.91
CA LEU A 6 9.60 2.67 -5.20
C LEU A 6 10.80 2.61 -6.15
N GLY A 7 11.88 3.30 -5.78
CA GLY A 7 13.13 3.33 -6.56
C GLY A 7 13.09 4.27 -7.75
N GLU A 8 14.01 4.07 -8.70
CA GLU A 8 14.06 4.87 -9.93
C GLU A 8 12.80 4.68 -10.75
N ARG A 9 12.26 5.80 -11.27
CA ARG A 9 11.03 5.78 -12.08
C ARG A 9 11.38 5.72 -13.57
N ARG A 10 10.60 4.94 -14.31
CA ARG A 10 10.68 4.81 -15.77
C ARG A 10 9.29 4.84 -16.37
N GLU A 11 9.20 5.33 -17.59
CA GLU A 11 7.96 5.29 -18.38
C GLU A 11 7.85 3.95 -19.11
N VAL A 12 6.70 3.28 -18.99
CA VAL A 12 6.37 2.04 -19.70
C VAL A 12 4.93 2.16 -20.17
N ASP A 13 4.70 2.07 -21.49
CA ASP A 13 3.37 2.16 -22.09
C ASP A 13 2.53 3.37 -21.64
N GLY A 14 3.19 4.48 -21.27
CA GLY A 14 2.55 5.72 -20.80
C GLY A 14 2.27 5.76 -19.29
N GLU A 15 2.72 4.77 -18.54
CA GLU A 15 2.65 4.72 -17.08
C GLU A 15 4.04 4.92 -16.45
N THR A 16 4.09 5.72 -15.39
CA THR A 16 5.29 5.87 -14.55
C THR A 16 5.40 4.69 -13.58
N ILE A 17 6.37 3.81 -13.80
CA ILE A 17 6.62 2.60 -13.00
C ILE A 17 7.93 2.75 -12.22
N GLY A 18 7.95 2.34 -10.96
CA GLY A 18 9.16 2.27 -10.15
C GLY A 18 10.04 1.06 -10.47
N GLU A 19 11.30 1.10 -10.06
CA GLU A 19 12.18 -0.09 -10.06
C GLU A 19 11.56 -1.24 -9.26
N TYR A 20 10.84 -0.89 -8.18
CA TYR A 20 10.06 -1.83 -7.38
C TYR A 20 8.61 -1.37 -7.26
N ALA A 21 7.69 -2.33 -7.17
CA ALA A 21 6.31 -2.11 -6.79
C ALA A 21 5.99 -2.93 -5.54
N LEU A 22 5.42 -2.27 -4.54
CA LEU A 22 4.89 -2.87 -3.33
C LEU A 22 3.37 -2.91 -3.45
N HIS A 23 2.82 -4.11 -3.62
CA HIS A 23 1.38 -4.34 -3.66
C HIS A 23 0.92 -4.72 -2.26
N VAL A 24 -0.10 -4.04 -1.74
CA VAL A 24 -0.60 -4.18 -0.38
C VAL A 24 -2.09 -4.54 -0.42
N ALA A 25 -2.42 -5.67 0.20
CA ALA A 25 -3.75 -6.25 0.27
C ALA A 25 -4.21 -6.52 1.72
N CYS A 26 -3.47 -5.99 2.70
CA CYS A 26 -3.83 -6.02 4.12
C CYS A 26 -4.02 -4.60 4.65
N ALA A 27 -4.13 -4.46 5.97
CA ALA A 27 -4.28 -3.17 6.58
C ALA A 27 -2.97 -2.35 6.53
N TRP A 28 -3.13 -1.04 6.31
CA TRP A 28 -2.02 -0.11 6.14
C TRP A 28 -2.42 1.28 6.62
N ARG A 29 -1.43 2.13 6.91
CA ARG A 29 -1.61 3.56 7.14
C ARG A 29 -0.46 4.39 6.58
N ILE A 30 -0.79 5.57 6.11
CA ILE A 30 0.15 6.64 5.78
C ILE A 30 0.04 7.69 6.88
N ALA A 31 1.12 7.93 7.61
CA ALA A 31 1.20 8.97 8.62
C ALA A 31 2.10 10.12 8.13
N GLY A 32 1.79 11.33 8.60
CA GLY A 32 2.63 12.50 8.49
C GLY A 32 3.09 12.98 9.87
N PRO A 33 3.80 14.12 9.93
CA PRO A 33 4.43 14.60 11.17
C PRO A 33 3.47 14.84 12.35
N ILE A 34 2.19 15.09 12.06
CA ILE A 34 1.19 15.51 13.05
C ILE A 34 0.00 14.56 13.17
N GLY A 35 -0.05 13.47 12.39
CA GLY A 35 -1.19 12.54 12.43
C GLY A 35 -1.27 11.60 11.23
N ILE A 36 -2.34 10.81 11.19
CA ILE A 36 -2.65 9.90 10.07
C ILE A 36 -3.19 10.74 8.90
N LEU A 37 -2.60 10.53 7.71
CA LEU A 37 -3.03 11.19 6.47
C LEU A 37 -4.06 10.36 5.71
N ALA A 38 -3.88 9.04 5.70
CA ALA A 38 -4.84 8.05 5.21
C ALA A 38 -4.56 6.65 5.78
N GLY A 39 -5.53 5.75 5.69
CA GLY A 39 -5.36 4.33 6.00
C GLY A 39 -6.31 3.43 5.24
N SER A 40 -6.10 2.13 5.33
CA SER A 40 -6.92 1.13 4.63
C SER A 40 -8.40 1.17 4.99
N GLY A 41 -8.76 1.72 6.16
CA GLY A 41 -10.16 1.94 6.55
C GLY A 41 -10.86 3.03 5.76
N ASP A 42 -10.10 3.97 5.17
CA ASP A 42 -10.65 5.08 4.38
C ASP A 42 -11.25 4.59 3.05
N LEU A 43 -10.87 3.40 2.59
CA LEU A 43 -11.49 2.73 1.45
C LEU A 43 -12.98 2.46 1.71
N PHE A 44 -13.35 2.14 2.95
CA PHE A 44 -14.71 1.75 3.33
C PHE A 44 -15.50 2.88 3.99
N THR A 45 -14.98 4.10 3.93
CA THR A 45 -15.65 5.30 4.47
C THR A 45 -16.12 6.16 3.30
N PRO A 46 -17.40 6.56 3.21
CA PRO A 46 -17.84 7.46 2.16
C PRO A 46 -17.15 8.83 2.25
N ALA A 47 -16.84 9.43 1.09
CA ALA A 47 -16.35 10.81 1.02
C ALA A 47 -17.46 11.84 1.26
N ASP A 48 -18.69 11.50 0.87
CA ASP A 48 -19.87 12.31 1.11
C ASP A 48 -20.43 12.02 2.52
N ALA A 49 -20.52 13.07 3.35
CA ALA A 49 -21.02 12.97 4.72
C ALA A 49 -22.52 12.61 4.78
N GLU A 50 -23.26 12.84 3.70
CA GLU A 50 -24.70 12.54 3.58
C GLU A 50 -24.95 11.20 2.86
N ALA A 51 -23.90 10.44 2.54
CA ALA A 51 -24.03 9.14 1.90
C ALA A 51 -24.82 8.14 2.77
N ASP A 52 -25.70 7.38 2.13
CA ASP A 52 -26.35 6.24 2.76
C ASP A 52 -25.36 5.07 2.86
N LEU A 53 -25.08 4.64 4.11
CA LEU A 53 -24.13 3.57 4.39
C LEU A 53 -24.60 2.20 3.91
N GLU A 54 -25.91 1.98 3.74
CA GLU A 54 -26.43 0.69 3.26
C GLU A 54 -26.23 0.50 1.76
N SER A 55 -26.24 1.59 0.99
CA SER A 55 -26.07 1.59 -0.46
C SER A 55 -24.70 2.07 -0.92
N PHE A 56 -23.80 2.41 0.02
CA PHE A 56 -22.44 2.84 -0.28
C PHE A 56 -21.64 1.74 -0.98
N ASP A 57 -21.20 2.04 -2.20
CA ASP A 57 -20.31 1.22 -2.99
C ASP A 57 -18.90 1.82 -3.00
N TRP A 58 -18.00 1.19 -2.25
CA TRP A 58 -16.61 1.61 -2.09
C TRP A 58 -15.74 1.32 -3.32
N ASP A 59 -16.21 0.48 -4.26
CA ASP A 59 -15.51 0.21 -5.52
C ASP A 59 -15.75 1.32 -6.57
N VAL A 60 -16.68 2.25 -6.33
CA VAL A 60 -16.91 3.40 -7.20
C VAL A 60 -15.83 4.45 -6.99
N ALA A 61 -15.05 4.72 -8.04
CA ALA A 61 -13.99 5.72 -8.01
C ALA A 61 -14.52 7.11 -7.58
N GLY A 62 -13.86 7.72 -6.60
CA GLY A 62 -14.23 9.03 -6.05
C GLY A 62 -15.28 8.95 -4.93
N ALA A 63 -15.82 7.76 -4.62
CA ALA A 63 -16.83 7.60 -3.59
C ALA A 63 -16.23 7.45 -2.19
N SER A 64 -15.00 6.97 -2.07
CA SER A 64 -14.36 6.68 -0.78
C SER A 64 -13.58 7.88 -0.22
N TRP A 65 -13.43 7.93 1.10
CA TRP A 65 -12.59 8.92 1.76
C TRP A 65 -11.13 8.79 1.30
N TRP A 66 -10.69 7.56 1.00
CA TRP A 66 -9.40 7.34 0.35
C TRP A 66 -9.24 8.15 -0.94
N ASP A 67 -10.24 8.11 -1.83
CA ASP A 67 -10.19 8.86 -3.09
C ASP A 67 -10.11 10.37 -2.84
N ALA A 68 -10.85 10.88 -1.86
CA ALA A 68 -10.81 12.29 -1.48
C ALA A 68 -9.44 12.71 -0.91
N ARG A 69 -8.74 11.81 -0.20
CA ARG A 69 -7.41 12.07 0.37
C ARG A 69 -6.28 11.93 -0.64
N MET A 70 -6.49 11.23 -1.75
CA MET A 70 -5.44 10.90 -2.71
C MET A 70 -4.82 12.12 -3.40
N GLU A 71 -5.56 13.22 -3.58
CA GLU A 71 -5.01 14.45 -4.16
C GLU A 71 -3.93 15.07 -3.25
N GLU A 72 -4.21 15.17 -1.95
CA GLU A 72 -3.26 15.71 -0.96
C GLU A 72 -2.02 14.82 -0.86
N ILE A 73 -2.21 13.50 -0.80
CA ILE A 73 -1.11 12.54 -0.74
C ILE A 73 -0.27 12.60 -2.01
N SER A 74 -0.88 12.70 -3.19
CA SER A 74 -0.16 12.79 -4.46
C SER A 74 0.69 14.07 -4.53
N SER A 75 0.14 15.20 -4.10
CA SER A 75 0.87 16.47 -4.03
C SER A 75 2.08 16.39 -3.07
N LEU A 76 1.89 15.79 -1.90
CA LEU A 76 2.95 15.54 -0.93
C LEU A 76 4.06 14.65 -1.54
N LEU A 77 3.71 13.55 -2.19
CA LEU A 77 4.67 12.62 -2.81
C LEU A 77 5.39 13.23 -4.02
N ALA A 78 4.74 14.15 -4.75
CA ALA A 78 5.34 14.87 -5.88
C ALA A 78 6.50 15.79 -5.46
N SER A 79 6.55 16.22 -4.19
CA SER A 79 7.65 17.03 -3.64
C SER A 79 8.98 16.27 -3.52
N GLY A 80 8.97 14.95 -3.74
CA GLY A 80 10.14 14.09 -3.63
C GLY A 80 10.26 13.52 -2.22
N VAL A 81 9.80 12.28 -2.06
CA VAL A 81 9.88 11.54 -0.79
C VAL A 81 10.88 10.40 -0.93
N THR A 82 11.83 10.30 -0.01
CA THR A 82 12.85 9.25 0.02
C THR A 82 12.69 8.42 1.28
N VAL A 83 12.69 7.10 1.14
CA VAL A 83 12.72 6.17 2.28
C VAL A 83 14.09 6.28 2.95
N THR A 84 14.10 6.61 4.24
CA THR A 84 15.31 6.75 5.06
C THR A 84 15.51 5.59 6.02
N THR A 85 14.45 4.87 6.36
CA THR A 85 14.52 3.73 7.27
C THR A 85 13.48 2.68 6.88
N PHE A 86 13.92 1.42 6.91
CA PHE A 86 13.07 0.24 6.75
C PHE A 86 13.09 -0.54 8.06
N LEU A 87 11.91 -0.76 8.64
CA LEU A 87 11.72 -1.61 9.80
C LEU A 87 10.77 -2.74 9.42
N ALA A 88 11.08 -3.95 9.86
CA ALA A 88 10.23 -5.11 9.66
C ALA A 88 10.11 -5.90 10.97
N ASP A 89 8.95 -6.52 11.19
CA ASP A 89 8.73 -7.47 12.27
C ASP A 89 8.76 -8.93 11.76
N SER A 90 8.60 -9.88 12.68
CA SER A 90 8.58 -11.31 12.38
C SER A 90 7.26 -11.83 11.81
N PHE A 91 6.23 -10.98 11.73
CA PHE A 91 4.88 -11.31 11.28
C PHE A 91 4.57 -10.74 9.89
N GLY A 92 5.56 -10.09 9.26
CA GLY A 92 5.41 -9.47 7.95
C GLY A 92 4.90 -8.04 8.01
N GLY A 93 4.79 -7.43 9.19
CA GLY A 93 4.58 -6.00 9.32
C GLY A 93 5.83 -5.22 8.89
N VAL A 94 5.64 -4.13 8.16
CA VAL A 94 6.73 -3.24 7.74
C VAL A 94 6.39 -1.78 7.99
N ARG A 95 7.41 -0.99 8.33
CA ARG A 95 7.34 0.47 8.43
C ARG A 95 8.44 1.09 7.59
N LEU A 96 8.04 1.89 6.61
CA LEU A 96 8.90 2.76 5.82
C LEU A 96 8.85 4.14 6.45
N VAL A 97 9.98 4.62 6.98
CA VAL A 97 10.11 6.02 7.40
C VAL A 97 10.76 6.77 6.25
N CYS A 98 10.19 7.91 5.91
CA CYS A 98 10.61 8.72 4.79
C CYS A 98 10.98 10.15 5.22
N THR A 99 11.64 10.86 4.30
CA THR A 99 11.88 12.31 4.44
C THR A 99 10.58 13.08 4.67
N GLY A 100 10.66 14.19 5.40
CA GLY A 100 9.49 15.01 5.71
C GLY A 100 8.58 14.43 6.80
N GLY A 101 9.03 13.40 7.53
CA GLY A 101 8.26 12.77 8.60
C GLY A 101 7.06 11.95 8.10
N ILE A 102 7.10 11.55 6.82
CA ILE A 102 6.10 10.68 6.22
C ILE A 102 6.45 9.24 6.52
N GLU A 103 5.44 8.44 6.83
CA GLU A 103 5.61 7.02 7.12
C GLU A 103 4.53 6.19 6.44
N LEU A 104 4.91 5.03 5.91
CA LEU A 104 3.99 3.99 5.48
C LEU A 104 4.16 2.80 6.44
N GLU A 105 3.08 2.39 7.09
CA GLU A 105 3.02 1.18 7.89
C GLU A 105 2.06 0.19 7.25
N ILE A 106 2.50 -1.07 7.16
CA ILE A 106 1.73 -2.19 6.65
C ILE A 106 1.72 -3.25 7.75
N PHE A 107 0.54 -3.77 8.06
CA PHE A 107 0.33 -4.67 9.19
C PHE A 107 -0.63 -5.80 8.77
N PRO A 108 -0.10 -6.99 8.46
CA PRO A 108 -0.90 -8.20 8.38
C PRO A 108 -1.82 -8.32 9.60
N ASN A 109 -3.13 -8.31 9.37
CA ASN A 109 -4.13 -8.18 10.44
C ASN A 109 -5.09 -9.38 10.49
N SER A 110 -4.79 -10.48 9.80
CA SER A 110 -5.54 -11.71 9.90
C SER A 110 -4.63 -12.90 10.26
N SER A 111 -5.21 -13.86 10.97
CA SER A 111 -4.57 -15.15 11.21
C SER A 111 -4.84 -16.11 10.06
N PRO A 112 -4.03 -17.17 9.89
CA PRO A 112 -4.30 -18.21 8.90
C PRO A 112 -5.67 -18.86 9.11
N ALA A 113 -6.41 -19.08 8.02
CA ALA A 113 -7.63 -19.88 8.00
C ALA A 113 -7.37 -21.18 7.21
N PRO A 114 -7.87 -22.35 7.65
CA PRO A 114 -7.57 -23.64 6.98
C PRO A 114 -8.02 -23.75 5.52
N HIS A 115 -8.88 -22.84 5.06
CA HIS A 115 -9.54 -22.89 3.75
C HIS A 115 -9.31 -21.63 2.91
N VAL A 116 -8.50 -20.67 3.39
CA VAL A 116 -8.19 -19.44 2.68
C VAL A 116 -6.72 -19.11 2.90
N GLU A 117 -5.97 -19.08 1.80
CA GLU A 117 -4.67 -18.42 1.78
C GLU A 117 -4.90 -16.94 1.49
N THR A 118 -4.32 -16.08 2.32
CA THR A 118 -4.40 -14.63 2.13
C THR A 118 -3.00 -14.09 1.97
N GLU A 119 -2.75 -13.47 0.83
CA GLU A 119 -1.59 -12.64 0.62
C GLU A 119 -1.82 -11.26 1.23
N PHE A 120 -0.88 -10.82 2.05
CA PHE A 120 -0.92 -9.52 2.71
C PHE A 120 -0.25 -8.44 1.87
N TRP A 121 0.92 -8.75 1.31
CA TRP A 121 1.61 -7.87 0.38
C TRP A 121 2.71 -8.62 -0.37
N ARG A 122 3.14 -8.05 -1.50
CA ARG A 122 4.31 -8.50 -2.25
C ARG A 122 5.16 -7.34 -2.72
N LEU A 123 6.47 -7.55 -2.75
CA LEU A 123 7.44 -6.63 -3.34
C LEU A 123 8.03 -7.28 -4.60
N LEU A 124 7.84 -6.62 -5.75
CA LEU A 124 8.26 -7.13 -7.06
C LEU A 124 9.03 -6.07 -7.84
N ARG A 125 9.77 -6.50 -8.87
CA ARG A 125 10.40 -5.63 -9.87
C ARG A 125 9.58 -5.68 -11.17
N PRO A 126 8.76 -4.65 -11.46
CA PRO A 126 7.85 -4.71 -12.61
C PRO A 126 8.59 -4.95 -13.93
N GLY A 127 8.07 -5.84 -14.77
CA GLY A 127 8.64 -6.15 -16.09
C GLY A 127 9.92 -6.99 -16.07
N GLN A 128 10.34 -7.51 -14.91
CA GLN A 128 11.45 -8.44 -14.78
C GLN A 128 10.95 -9.76 -14.21
N ALA A 129 11.30 -10.87 -14.86
CA ALA A 129 11.23 -12.20 -14.25
C ALA A 129 12.40 -12.30 -13.27
N GLY A 130 12.20 -11.78 -12.07
CA GLY A 130 13.19 -11.76 -11.00
C GLY A 130 12.57 -12.21 -9.69
N ASP A 131 13.43 -12.45 -8.70
CA ASP A 131 13.00 -12.81 -7.36
C ASP A 131 12.06 -11.73 -6.79
N HIS A 132 11.01 -12.17 -6.12
CA HIS A 132 10.06 -11.29 -5.44
C HIS A 132 9.76 -11.80 -4.03
N VAL A 133 9.39 -10.88 -3.15
CA VAL A 133 9.01 -11.23 -1.77
C VAL A 133 7.50 -11.28 -1.70
N VAL A 134 6.96 -12.33 -1.11
CA VAL A 134 5.54 -12.47 -0.78
C VAL A 134 5.39 -12.66 0.72
N VAL A 135 4.43 -11.95 1.30
CA VAL A 135 4.04 -12.10 2.70
C VAL A 135 2.59 -12.48 2.74
N ALA A 136 2.30 -13.64 3.33
CA ALA A 136 0.99 -14.26 3.34
C ALA A 136 0.74 -14.99 4.66
N THR A 137 -0.45 -15.56 4.82
CA THR A 137 -0.80 -16.43 5.95
C THR A 137 0.10 -17.66 6.06
N THR A 138 0.79 -18.06 4.99
CA THR A 138 1.75 -19.17 4.99
C THR A 138 3.15 -18.77 5.50
N GLY A 139 3.46 -17.47 5.54
CA GLY A 139 4.75 -16.95 5.99
C GLY A 139 5.31 -15.86 5.08
N ILE A 140 6.63 -15.66 5.19
CA ILE A 140 7.42 -14.73 4.38
C ILE A 140 8.29 -15.56 3.44
N GLU A 141 8.12 -15.36 2.13
CA GLU A 141 8.75 -16.19 1.11
C GLU A 141 9.50 -15.34 0.08
N LEU A 142 10.71 -15.78 -0.28
CA LEU A 142 11.42 -15.31 -1.47
C LEU A 142 11.08 -16.24 -2.63
N VAL A 143 10.29 -15.75 -3.57
CA VAL A 143 9.82 -16.51 -4.73
C VAL A 143 10.74 -16.25 -5.90
N GLN A 144 11.34 -17.32 -6.44
CA GLN A 144 12.20 -17.26 -7.61
C GLN A 144 11.36 -17.52 -8.89
N PRO A 145 11.63 -16.82 -9.99
CA PRO A 145 10.95 -17.06 -11.26
C PRO A 145 11.30 -18.46 -11.78
N THR A 146 10.27 -19.20 -12.22
CA THR A 146 10.40 -20.51 -12.89
C THR A 146 10.79 -20.38 -14.35
#